data_AF-A0A6A4L1U1-F1
#
_entry.id   AF-A0A6A4L1U1-F1
#
_cell.length_a   1.000
_cell.length_b   1.000
_cell.length_c   1.000
_cell.angle_alpha   90.00
_cell.angle_beta   90.00
_cell.angle_gamma   90.00
#
_symmetry.space_group_name_H-M   'P 1'
#
loop_
_entity.id
_entity.type
_entity.pdbx_description
1 polymer ?
#
loop_
_entity_poly.entity_id
_entity_poly.type
_entity_poly.pdbx_seq_one_letter_code
_entity_poly.pdbx_strand_id
1 'polypeptide(L)'
;MHPGVNCVRTERVKHRPSDASMPSSGARKIGSFASSWRINATASPLGFPSFSGFTGGDTGVAISKKAGMVSLQMELGGKDACIVLEDADLDLVAANIIKGGLSYSGQRCSAVKVVLAMESIADSLVEKVNAKVAKLTVGSPEVNCDITPVVTESSANFIEGLVMDGKKKGATFCQEYKRDGNLIWPLLLDNVRPDMRIAWEEPFGPVLPVIRINTVEEVIHHCNASNFGLQDGMDFESSHRKKTEMVSYLETLDLKHTRVTTLPKGIFQLCNLRHLLIYWYRLMKYATWDFVIGVKIASGISGLTNLQKLSLIKSDKHHEIVKELGALTQLRKLGLVDLKREGGKYLCASVEKMKHLSTLDVSSTNVDEFLDLDYMQSPPPHLQRLYLKGLLRQFPGWISKLDNLFRIRLKWSRLQNSPLHALQELPNLLELEMVDAFTGDELVFEAGGFKKLKILHIKQFEQLNTVVVEQGAMPMLQKLSLWKCMKLEMLPLGIDKLTQIEELLLSDMPVEFTNRLQQTHEDHEMVRHIRFIKSFVLQADGCWPLENPP
;
A
#
# COMPACT_ATOMS: atom_id res chain seq x y z
N MET A 1 5.37 28.88 -24.98
CA MET A 1 4.18 28.85 -24.10
C MET A 1 4.59 29.25 -22.69
N HIS A 2 3.90 30.21 -22.07
CA HIS A 2 4.13 30.59 -20.67
C HIS A 2 3.77 29.43 -19.71
N PRO A 3 4.50 29.23 -18.59
CA PRO A 3 4.21 28.19 -17.60
C PRO A 3 2.82 28.28 -16.93
N GLY A 4 2.03 29.32 -17.21
CA GLY A 4 0.74 29.58 -16.57
C GLY A 4 -0.47 28.81 -17.12
N VAL A 5 -0.37 28.14 -18.27
CA VAL A 5 -1.57 27.61 -18.98
C VAL A 5 -2.31 26.50 -18.20
N ASN A 6 -1.59 25.64 -17.47
CA ASN A 6 -2.21 24.58 -16.65
C ASN A 6 -2.87 25.12 -15.36
N CYS A 7 -2.32 26.18 -14.73
CA CYS A 7 -2.97 26.86 -13.60
C CYS A 7 -4.30 27.50 -14.02
N VAL A 8 -4.36 28.13 -15.18
CA VAL A 8 -5.56 28.81 -15.70
C VAL A 8 -6.75 27.84 -15.89
N ARG A 9 -6.51 26.57 -16.26
CA ARG A 9 -7.58 25.57 -16.40
C ARG A 9 -8.20 25.20 -15.04
N THR A 10 -7.40 25.21 -13.97
CA THR A 10 -7.88 24.99 -12.59
C THR A 10 -8.55 26.21 -11.95
N GLU A 11 -8.29 27.41 -12.47
CA GLU A 11 -8.96 28.66 -12.08
C GLU A 11 -10.34 28.78 -12.75
N ARG A 12 -10.50 28.37 -14.02
CA ARG A 12 -11.80 28.39 -14.72
C ARG A 12 -12.87 27.49 -14.11
N VAL A 13 -12.51 26.47 -13.31
CA VAL A 13 -13.47 25.63 -12.56
C VAL A 13 -14.25 26.45 -11.51
N LYS A 14 -13.74 27.61 -11.05
CA LYS A 14 -14.46 28.51 -10.14
C LYS A 14 -15.62 29.28 -10.79
N HIS A 15 -15.73 29.34 -12.12
CA HIS A 15 -16.70 30.20 -12.81
C HIS A 15 -17.86 29.43 -13.46
N ARG A 16 -18.07 28.15 -13.12
CA ARG A 16 -19.37 27.50 -13.41
C ARG A 16 -20.42 28.05 -12.44
N PRO A 17 -21.69 28.24 -12.88
CA PRO A 17 -22.75 28.72 -12.01
C PRO A 17 -22.90 27.83 -10.77
N SER A 18 -23.09 28.49 -9.64
CA SER A 18 -23.13 27.96 -8.28
C SER A 18 -24.42 27.20 -8.00
N ASP A 19 -24.45 25.89 -8.28
CA ASP A 19 -25.49 24.97 -7.77
C ASP A 19 -24.97 24.02 -6.66
N ALA A 20 -23.72 24.15 -6.25
CA ALA A 20 -23.16 23.37 -5.15
C ALA A 20 -22.97 24.25 -3.91
N SER A 21 -23.75 23.99 -2.87
CA SER A 21 -23.65 24.58 -1.53
C SER A 21 -22.35 24.13 -0.83
N MET A 22 -21.22 24.75 -1.17
CA MET A 22 -19.98 24.62 -0.40
C MET A 22 -19.70 25.90 0.41
N PRO A 23 -19.36 25.79 1.72
CA PRO A 23 -19.01 26.94 2.54
C PRO A 23 -17.73 27.63 2.04
N SER A 24 -17.68 28.96 2.19
CA SER A 24 -16.65 29.87 1.64
C SER A 24 -15.21 29.61 2.11
N SER A 25 -15.01 28.77 3.14
CA SER A 25 -13.71 28.37 3.69
C SER A 25 -13.19 27.01 3.20
N GLY A 26 -13.97 26.25 2.42
CA GLY A 26 -13.75 24.83 2.16
C GLY A 26 -12.60 24.46 1.20
N ALA A 27 -12.00 25.41 0.48
CA ALA A 27 -10.87 25.14 -0.42
C ALA A 27 -9.96 26.36 -0.59
N ARG A 28 -8.69 26.24 -0.18
CA ARG A 28 -7.65 27.25 -0.39
C ARG A 28 -6.64 26.72 -1.42
N LYS A 29 -6.53 27.35 -2.59
CA LYS A 29 -5.53 27.01 -3.63
C LYS A 29 -4.39 28.01 -3.58
N ILE A 30 -3.15 27.51 -3.57
CA ILE A 30 -1.92 28.31 -3.58
C ILE A 30 -1.09 27.84 -4.78
N GLY A 31 -0.80 28.72 -5.73
CA GLY A 31 0.14 28.44 -6.82
C GLY A 31 1.55 28.79 -6.39
N SER A 32 2.49 27.84 -6.41
CA SER A 32 3.91 28.08 -6.11
C SER A 32 4.82 27.09 -6.85
N PHE A 33 6.10 27.44 -7.05
CA PHE A 33 7.11 26.55 -7.63
C PHE A 33 7.29 25.29 -6.76
N ALA A 34 7.58 24.13 -7.35
CA ALA A 34 7.76 22.86 -6.62
C ALA A 34 8.77 22.98 -5.44
N SER A 35 9.80 23.81 -5.59
CA SER A 35 10.82 24.09 -4.56
C SER A 35 10.33 24.91 -3.36
N SER A 36 9.22 25.66 -3.50
CA SER A 36 8.63 26.47 -2.42
C SER A 36 7.52 25.76 -1.65
N TRP A 37 7.14 24.54 -2.05
CA TRP A 37 6.16 23.75 -1.30
C TRP A 37 6.78 23.24 0.00
N ARG A 38 6.38 23.86 1.12
CA ARG A 38 6.47 23.23 2.44
C ARG A 38 5.22 22.38 2.64
N ILE A 39 5.40 21.09 2.95
CA ILE A 39 4.31 20.25 3.45
C ILE A 39 3.95 20.80 4.83
N ASN A 40 2.98 21.70 4.91
CA ASN A 40 2.36 22.07 6.18
C ASN A 40 1.40 20.95 6.57
N ALA A 41 1.95 19.92 7.21
CA ALA A 41 1.19 18.93 7.93
C ALA A 41 0.76 19.56 9.27
N THR A 42 -0.30 20.37 9.28
CA THR A 42 -1.11 20.42 10.49
C THR A 42 -1.82 19.08 10.53
N ALA A 43 -1.42 18.22 11.46
CA ALA A 43 -1.99 16.90 11.67
C ALA A 43 -3.53 17.02 11.66
N SER A 44 -4.17 16.44 10.64
CA SER A 44 -5.61 16.26 10.70
C SER A 44 -5.86 15.24 11.78
N PRO A 45 -6.71 15.52 12.76
CA PRO A 45 -6.45 14.87 14.02
C PRO A 45 -7.15 13.53 14.15
N LEU A 46 -8.05 13.25 13.21
CA LEU A 46 -8.84 12.03 13.08
C LEU A 46 -8.06 10.78 12.68
N GLY A 47 -6.74 10.85 12.54
CA GLY A 47 -6.04 9.82 11.77
C GLY A 47 -6.61 9.69 10.35
N PHE A 48 -7.35 10.70 9.87
CA PHE A 48 -7.67 10.80 8.45
C PHE A 48 -6.38 11.14 7.74
N PRO A 49 -6.00 10.38 6.72
CA PRO A 49 -4.83 10.74 5.98
C PRO A 49 -5.14 12.02 5.22
N SER A 50 -4.42 13.10 5.54
CA SER A 50 -4.29 14.22 4.63
C SER A 50 -3.60 13.69 3.38
N PHE A 51 -4.38 13.21 2.42
CA PHE A 51 -3.86 12.68 1.18
C PHE A 51 -3.31 13.85 0.37
N SER A 52 -2.00 13.88 0.24
CA SER A 52 -1.35 14.70 -0.76
C SER A 52 -1.17 13.83 -2.01
N GLY A 53 -1.94 14.13 -3.04
CA GLY A 53 -1.86 13.47 -4.34
C GLY A 53 -0.72 14.07 -5.14
N PHE A 54 0.26 13.24 -5.52
CA PHE A 54 1.40 13.68 -6.32
C PHE A 54 1.49 12.88 -7.62
N THR A 55 1.71 13.60 -8.71
CA THR A 55 2.00 13.02 -10.02
C THR A 55 3.48 13.23 -10.37
N GLY A 56 4.16 12.18 -10.82
CA GLY A 56 5.53 12.25 -11.36
C GLY A 56 6.53 11.35 -10.64
N GLY A 57 7.40 10.68 -11.41
CA GLY A 57 8.32 9.63 -10.94
C GLY A 57 9.26 10.03 -9.80
N ASP A 58 10.45 10.53 -10.11
CA ASP A 58 11.49 10.83 -9.10
C ASP A 58 11.05 11.91 -8.10
N THR A 59 10.19 12.83 -8.55
CA THR A 59 9.60 13.85 -7.66
C THR A 59 8.70 13.21 -6.61
N GLY A 60 7.88 12.22 -6.97
CA GLY A 60 7.08 11.44 -6.03
C GLY A 60 7.95 10.69 -5.01
N VAL A 61 9.07 10.10 -5.45
CA VAL A 61 10.05 9.45 -4.56
C VAL A 61 10.73 10.44 -3.61
N ALA A 62 11.12 11.62 -4.11
CA ALA A 62 11.72 12.65 -3.27
C ALA A 62 10.73 13.21 -2.23
N ILE A 63 9.46 13.34 -2.62
CA ILE A 63 8.39 13.76 -1.72
C ILE A 63 8.08 12.67 -0.70
N SER A 64 8.07 11.39 -1.09
CA SER A 64 7.79 10.29 -0.16
C SER A 64 8.83 10.18 0.95
N LYS A 65 10.11 10.44 0.64
CA LYS A 65 11.19 10.52 1.63
C LYS A 65 11.03 11.70 2.61
N LYS A 66 10.31 12.75 2.23
CA LYS A 66 10.09 13.96 3.05
C LYS A 66 8.75 13.97 3.78
N ALA A 67 7.82 13.08 3.42
CA ALA A 67 6.44 13.11 3.89
C ALA A 67 6.24 12.65 5.35
N GLY A 68 7.27 12.12 6.01
CA GLY A 68 7.18 11.66 7.40
C GLY A 68 6.08 10.61 7.59
N MET A 69 5.10 10.89 8.46
CA MET A 69 3.96 10.01 8.75
C MET A 69 2.69 10.32 7.92
N VAL A 70 2.78 11.21 6.93
CA VAL A 70 1.63 11.56 6.07
C VAL A 70 1.37 10.43 5.08
N SER A 71 0.12 9.98 4.96
CA SER A 71 -0.25 9.02 3.93
C SER A 71 -0.23 9.68 2.55
N LEU A 72 0.35 8.97 1.59
CA LEU A 72 0.55 9.47 0.23
C LEU A 72 -0.27 8.63 -0.74
N GLN A 73 -0.92 9.31 -1.68
CA GLN A 73 -1.41 8.69 -2.90
C GLN A 73 -0.52 9.18 -4.04
N MET A 74 0.14 8.24 -4.72
CA MET A 74 1.12 8.54 -5.76
C MET A 74 0.65 7.92 -7.07
N GLU A 75 0.42 8.78 -8.07
CA GLU A 75 0.14 8.39 -9.45
C GLU A 75 1.40 8.68 -10.27
N LEU A 76 2.28 7.69 -10.42
CA LEU A 76 3.62 7.89 -10.98
C LEU A 76 3.64 7.74 -12.52
N GLY A 77 4.82 7.88 -13.11
CA GLY A 77 5.04 7.60 -14.54
C GLY A 77 5.10 6.09 -14.81
N GLY A 78 4.84 5.68 -16.05
CA GLY A 78 4.72 4.28 -16.46
C GLY A 78 5.58 3.96 -17.69
N LYS A 79 5.75 2.67 -17.99
CA LYS A 79 6.43 2.18 -19.20
C LYS A 79 5.54 1.15 -19.89
N ASP A 80 4.31 1.56 -20.19
CA ASP A 80 3.28 0.63 -20.67
C ASP A 80 3.68 0.00 -22.00
N ALA A 81 3.69 -1.33 -22.03
CA ALA A 81 4.06 -2.12 -23.20
C ALA A 81 2.83 -2.43 -24.07
N CYS A 82 2.99 -2.42 -25.39
CA CYS A 82 2.01 -3.01 -26.31
C CYS A 82 2.62 -4.29 -26.88
N ILE A 83 2.00 -5.43 -26.59
CA ILE A 83 2.52 -6.74 -26.95
C ILE A 83 1.79 -7.19 -28.22
N VAL A 84 2.54 -7.52 -29.26
CA VAL A 84 2.03 -7.90 -30.58
C VAL A 84 2.54 -9.29 -30.94
N LEU A 85 1.63 -10.25 -30.87
CA LEU A 85 1.90 -11.66 -31.15
C LEU A 85 1.58 -12.01 -32.60
N GLU A 86 1.99 -13.20 -33.04
CA GLU A 86 2.03 -13.57 -34.46
C GLU A 86 0.65 -13.59 -35.15
N ASP A 87 -0.43 -13.81 -34.40
CA ASP A 87 -1.81 -13.86 -34.91
C ASP A 87 -2.56 -12.53 -34.78
N ALA A 88 -1.86 -11.44 -34.46
CA ALA A 88 -2.47 -10.13 -34.29
C ALA A 88 -2.94 -9.53 -35.61
N ASP A 89 -4.12 -8.87 -35.61
CA ASP A 89 -4.56 -8.02 -36.71
C ASP A 89 -3.69 -6.76 -36.76
N LEU A 90 -2.68 -6.76 -37.63
CA LEU A 90 -1.67 -5.70 -37.68
C LEU A 90 -2.24 -4.33 -38.08
N ASP A 91 -3.36 -4.26 -38.81
CA ASP A 91 -3.99 -2.99 -39.17
C ASP A 91 -4.70 -2.36 -37.97
N LEU A 92 -5.42 -3.19 -37.20
CA LEU A 92 -6.03 -2.80 -35.94
C LEU A 92 -4.96 -2.41 -34.90
N VAL A 93 -3.93 -3.24 -34.75
CA VAL A 93 -2.81 -3.01 -33.83
C VAL A 93 -2.13 -1.68 -34.16
N ALA A 94 -1.75 -1.45 -35.42
CA ALA A 94 -1.08 -0.22 -35.81
C ALA A 94 -1.95 1.02 -35.55
N ALA A 95 -3.28 0.93 -35.75
CA ALA A 95 -4.19 2.03 -35.42
C ALA A 95 -4.21 2.33 -33.91
N ASN A 96 -4.21 1.28 -33.09
CA ASN A 96 -4.22 1.43 -31.63
C ASN A 96 -2.88 1.84 -31.05
N ILE A 97 -1.74 1.44 -31.64
CA ILE A 97 -0.41 1.94 -31.26
C ILE A 97 -0.34 3.45 -31.44
N ILE A 98 -0.81 3.98 -32.58
CA ILE A 98 -0.83 5.42 -32.83
C ILE A 98 -1.73 6.15 -31.83
N LYS A 99 -2.97 5.66 -31.65
CA LYS A 99 -3.92 6.26 -30.72
C LYS A 99 -3.44 6.18 -29.28
N GLY A 100 -2.90 5.04 -28.86
CA GLY A 100 -2.45 4.77 -27.49
C GLY A 100 -1.14 5.47 -27.16
N GLY A 101 -0.18 5.49 -28.08
CA GLY A 101 1.17 6.00 -27.85
C GLY A 101 1.37 7.48 -28.19
N LEU A 102 0.67 8.01 -29.20
CA LEU A 102 0.92 9.37 -29.71
C LEU A 102 -0.17 10.39 -29.38
N SER A 103 -1.33 9.97 -28.84
CA SER A 103 -2.32 10.93 -28.33
C SER A 103 -1.71 11.84 -27.26
N TYR A 104 -2.05 13.14 -27.30
CA TYR A 104 -1.43 14.17 -26.45
C TYR A 104 0.10 14.22 -26.57
N SER A 105 0.62 13.95 -27.77
CA SER A 105 2.06 13.85 -28.04
C SER A 105 2.78 12.83 -27.14
N GLY A 106 2.11 11.77 -26.71
CA GLY A 106 2.67 10.75 -25.81
C GLY A 106 2.87 11.21 -24.35
N GLN A 107 2.39 12.40 -23.98
CA GLN A 107 2.49 12.98 -22.63
C GLN A 107 1.38 12.48 -21.69
N ARG A 108 1.21 11.16 -21.62
CA ARG A 108 0.24 10.49 -20.73
C ARG A 108 0.94 9.40 -19.96
N CYS A 109 0.59 9.24 -18.68
CA CYS A 109 1.07 8.13 -17.85
C CYS A 109 0.61 6.76 -18.38
N SER A 110 -0.52 6.72 -19.10
CA SER A 110 -1.12 5.51 -19.66
C SER A 110 -0.85 5.32 -21.17
N ALA A 111 0.13 6.05 -21.74
CA ALA A 111 0.43 5.95 -23.17
C ALA A 111 1.32 4.74 -23.44
N VAL A 112 1.16 4.09 -24.59
CA VAL A 112 2.07 3.04 -25.04
C VAL A 112 3.48 3.63 -25.16
N LYS A 113 4.42 3.15 -24.33
CA LYS A 113 5.80 3.64 -24.25
C LYS A 113 6.82 2.70 -24.88
N VAL A 114 6.41 1.47 -25.17
CA VAL A 114 7.21 0.47 -25.87
C VAL A 114 6.29 -0.52 -26.57
N VAL A 115 6.69 -0.95 -27.77
CA VAL A 115 6.02 -2.02 -28.51
C VAL A 115 6.92 -3.24 -28.49
N LEU A 116 6.41 -4.38 -28.02
CA LEU A 116 7.08 -5.66 -28.00
C LEU A 116 6.45 -6.51 -29.11
N ALA A 117 7.18 -6.73 -30.21
CA ALA A 117 6.64 -7.38 -31.40
C ALA A 117 7.40 -8.67 -31.70
N MET A 118 6.67 -9.76 -31.96
CA MET A 118 7.28 -11.01 -32.42
C MET A 118 8.09 -10.76 -33.70
N GLU A 119 9.32 -11.29 -33.73
CA GLU A 119 10.26 -11.09 -34.84
C GLU A 119 9.61 -11.43 -36.20
N SER A 120 8.78 -12.48 -36.25
CA SER A 120 8.07 -12.95 -37.43
C SER A 120 7.09 -11.94 -38.05
N ILE A 121 6.60 -10.96 -37.28
CA ILE A 121 5.63 -9.95 -37.74
C ILE A 121 6.14 -8.50 -37.62
N ALA A 122 7.33 -8.30 -37.05
CA ALA A 122 7.85 -6.99 -36.69
C ALA A 122 8.00 -6.06 -37.90
N ASP A 123 8.56 -6.55 -39.01
CA ASP A 123 8.74 -5.75 -40.23
C ASP A 123 7.40 -5.19 -40.75
N SER A 124 6.38 -6.06 -40.86
CA SER A 124 5.06 -5.67 -41.36
C SER A 124 4.35 -4.71 -40.41
N LEU A 125 4.47 -4.92 -39.10
CA LEU A 125 3.93 -4.02 -38.10
C LEU A 125 4.60 -2.63 -38.17
N VAL A 126 5.93 -2.58 -38.23
CA VAL A 126 6.70 -1.33 -38.31
C VAL A 126 6.32 -0.54 -39.56
N GLU A 127 6.17 -1.20 -40.71
CA GLU A 127 5.71 -0.57 -41.94
C GLU A 127 4.32 0.08 -41.78
N LYS A 128 3.35 -0.66 -41.22
CA LYS A 128 1.98 -0.16 -40.99
C LYS A 128 1.93 0.99 -39.99
N VAL A 129 2.71 0.91 -38.91
CA VAL A 129 2.80 1.99 -37.91
C VAL A 129 3.45 3.22 -38.55
N ASN A 130 4.55 3.06 -39.28
CA ASN A 130 5.24 4.14 -39.99
C ASN A 130 4.30 4.87 -40.98
N ALA A 131 3.55 4.12 -41.78
CA ALA A 131 2.57 4.68 -42.71
C ALA A 131 1.47 5.50 -42.03
N LYS A 132 1.13 5.19 -40.78
CA LYS A 132 0.18 5.99 -39.97
C LYS A 132 0.86 7.18 -39.29
N VAL A 133 2.09 7.04 -38.80
CA VAL A 133 2.89 8.16 -38.26
C VAL A 133 3.01 9.27 -39.31
N ALA A 134 3.27 8.92 -40.57
CA ALA A 134 3.40 9.88 -41.66
C ALA A 134 2.12 10.71 -41.96
N LYS A 135 0.96 10.27 -41.47
CA LYS A 135 -0.33 10.97 -41.66
C LYS A 135 -0.65 11.96 -40.53
N LEU A 136 0.13 11.97 -39.45
CA LEU A 136 -0.13 12.83 -38.31
C LEU A 136 0.22 14.29 -38.63
N THR A 137 -0.68 15.19 -38.28
CA THR A 137 -0.44 16.64 -38.36
C THR A 137 0.41 17.09 -37.16
N VAL A 138 1.42 17.91 -37.42
CA VAL A 138 2.38 18.37 -36.40
C VAL A 138 2.40 19.90 -36.40
N GLY A 139 2.12 20.53 -35.25
CA GLY A 139 2.06 21.98 -35.18
C GLY A 139 1.38 22.55 -33.93
N SER A 140 0.74 23.71 -34.09
CA SER A 140 0.15 24.43 -32.97
C SER A 140 -1.10 23.72 -32.42
N PRO A 141 -1.26 23.65 -31.08
CA PRO A 141 -2.50 23.16 -30.48
C PRO A 141 -3.74 24.00 -30.84
N GLU A 142 -3.57 25.26 -31.27
CA GLU A 142 -4.67 26.14 -31.67
C GLU A 142 -5.37 25.69 -32.96
N VAL A 143 -4.62 25.03 -33.85
CA VAL A 143 -5.16 24.43 -35.08
C VAL A 143 -5.47 22.93 -34.89
N ASN A 144 -5.45 22.46 -33.64
CA ASN A 144 -5.76 21.09 -33.24
C ASN A 144 -4.94 20.02 -34.00
N CYS A 145 -3.64 20.28 -34.19
CA CYS A 145 -2.71 19.27 -34.72
C CYS A 145 -2.66 18.03 -33.81
N ASP A 146 -2.44 16.86 -34.40
CA ASP A 146 -2.34 15.58 -33.69
C ASP A 146 -1.15 15.56 -32.72
N ILE A 147 -0.02 16.11 -33.17
CA ILE A 147 1.20 16.28 -32.37
C ILE A 147 1.44 17.76 -32.11
N THR A 148 1.54 18.09 -30.83
CA THR A 148 1.77 19.44 -30.32
C THR A 148 3.03 19.49 -29.44
N PRO A 149 3.58 20.68 -29.16
CA PRO A 149 4.83 20.79 -28.39
C PRO A 149 4.76 20.13 -27.01
N VAL A 150 5.88 19.55 -26.57
CA VAL A 150 6.00 19.06 -25.20
C VAL A 150 6.08 20.21 -24.20
N VAL A 151 5.77 19.91 -22.94
CA VAL A 151 5.52 20.93 -21.90
C VAL A 151 6.68 21.92 -21.69
N THR A 152 7.92 21.44 -21.69
CA THR A 152 9.11 22.27 -21.45
C THR A 152 10.27 21.85 -22.36
N GLU A 153 11.25 22.75 -22.49
CA GLU A 153 12.49 22.49 -23.20
C GLU A 153 13.32 21.39 -22.53
N SER A 154 13.28 21.33 -21.19
CA SER A 154 13.95 20.25 -20.44
C SER A 154 13.37 18.87 -20.76
N SER A 155 12.05 18.76 -20.93
CA SER A 155 11.41 17.52 -21.39
C SER A 155 11.85 17.17 -22.80
N ALA A 156 11.92 18.15 -23.69
CA ALA A 156 12.37 17.95 -25.06
C ALA A 156 13.85 17.49 -25.12
N ASN A 157 14.72 18.09 -24.30
CA ASN A 157 16.14 17.70 -24.18
C ASN A 157 16.30 16.27 -23.64
N PHE A 158 15.46 15.89 -22.67
CA PHE A 158 15.46 14.53 -22.14
C PHE A 158 15.06 13.49 -23.21
N ILE A 159 13.97 13.76 -23.94
CA ILE A 159 13.50 12.91 -25.04
C ILE A 159 14.58 12.77 -26.11
N GLU A 160 15.17 13.88 -26.54
CA GLU A 160 16.27 13.89 -27.52
C GLU A 160 17.46 13.05 -27.04
N GLY A 161 17.83 13.18 -25.76
CA GLY A 161 18.90 12.37 -25.16
C GLY A 161 18.63 10.87 -25.22
N LEU A 162 17.39 10.43 -25.01
CA LEU A 162 17.01 9.01 -25.14
C LEU A 162 17.07 8.52 -26.58
N VAL A 163 16.54 9.32 -27.51
CA VAL A 163 16.50 9.01 -28.94
C VAL A 163 17.92 8.92 -29.52
N MET A 164 18.79 9.86 -29.15
CA MET A 164 20.19 9.87 -29.59
C MET A 164 21.03 8.75 -28.95
N ASP A 165 20.76 8.35 -27.70
CA ASP A 165 21.35 7.14 -27.10
C ASP A 165 20.98 5.89 -27.92
N GLY A 166 19.70 5.74 -28.27
CA GLY A 166 19.21 4.66 -29.14
C GLY A 166 19.93 4.66 -30.49
N LYS A 167 19.99 5.81 -31.17
CA LYS A 167 20.69 5.96 -32.46
C LYS A 167 22.17 5.55 -32.36
N LYS A 168 22.87 6.03 -31.34
CA LYS A 168 24.29 5.73 -31.11
C LYS A 168 24.52 4.23 -30.90
N LYS A 169 23.57 3.54 -30.27
CA LYS A 169 23.60 2.09 -30.04
C LYS A 169 23.01 1.29 -31.21
N GLY A 170 22.60 1.93 -32.30
CA GLY A 170 22.16 1.24 -33.52
C GLY A 170 20.67 0.92 -33.59
N ALA A 171 19.82 1.65 -32.87
CA ALA A 171 18.38 1.66 -33.17
C ALA A 171 18.13 2.25 -34.57
N THR A 172 17.16 1.70 -35.29
CA THR A 172 16.78 2.14 -36.63
C THR A 172 15.72 3.21 -36.54
N PHE A 173 15.96 4.37 -37.16
CA PHE A 173 14.97 5.44 -37.22
C PHE A 173 14.12 5.28 -38.47
N CYS A 174 12.81 5.10 -38.31
CA CYS A 174 11.91 4.96 -39.45
C CYS A 174 11.59 6.31 -40.13
N GLN A 175 11.86 7.42 -39.45
CA GLN A 175 11.78 8.79 -39.97
C GLN A 175 13.03 9.57 -39.57
N GLU A 176 13.34 10.65 -40.30
CA GLU A 176 14.38 11.58 -39.85
C GLU A 176 13.94 12.23 -38.53
N TYR A 177 14.85 12.25 -37.54
CA TYR A 177 14.57 12.95 -36.29
C TYR A 177 14.57 14.45 -36.53
N LYS A 178 13.46 15.09 -36.17
CA LYS A 178 13.27 16.54 -36.31
C LYS A 178 12.70 17.13 -35.02
N ARG A 179 13.24 18.28 -34.65
CA ARG A 179 12.84 19.06 -33.48
C ARG A 179 12.93 20.56 -33.77
N ASP A 180 11.98 21.33 -33.26
CA ASP A 180 11.98 22.79 -33.25
C ASP A 180 11.51 23.28 -31.87
N GLY A 181 12.46 23.78 -31.06
CA GLY A 181 12.18 24.14 -29.65
C GLY A 181 11.61 22.96 -28.86
N ASN A 182 10.35 23.06 -28.45
CA ASN A 182 9.63 21.99 -27.74
C ASN A 182 8.79 21.10 -28.67
N LEU A 183 8.71 21.42 -29.97
CA LEU A 183 7.97 20.61 -30.93
C LEU A 183 8.89 19.50 -31.45
N ILE A 184 8.54 18.25 -31.15
CA ILE A 184 9.26 17.06 -31.61
C ILE A 184 8.34 16.34 -32.59
N TRP A 185 8.86 16.03 -33.78
CA TRP A 185 8.12 15.24 -34.76
C TRP A 185 8.02 13.79 -34.27
N PRO A 186 6.88 13.11 -34.52
CA PRO A 186 6.70 11.74 -34.07
C PRO A 186 7.77 10.84 -34.68
N LEU A 187 8.44 10.06 -33.83
CA LEU A 187 9.53 9.18 -34.24
C LEU A 187 9.23 7.73 -33.82
N LEU A 188 9.26 6.83 -34.79
CA LEU A 188 9.28 5.38 -34.58
C LEU A 188 10.74 4.90 -34.62
N LEU A 189 11.18 4.25 -33.54
CA LEU A 189 12.47 3.59 -33.45
C LEU A 189 12.26 2.09 -33.48
N ASP A 190 12.88 1.41 -34.43
CA ASP A 190 12.90 -0.03 -34.53
C ASP A 190 14.26 -0.60 -34.09
N ASN A 191 14.33 -1.91 -33.88
CA ASN A 191 15.54 -2.60 -33.39
C ASN A 191 16.06 -2.04 -32.06
N VAL A 192 15.14 -1.64 -31.18
CA VAL A 192 15.50 -1.19 -29.83
C VAL A 192 15.92 -2.40 -29.01
N ARG A 193 17.05 -2.29 -28.31
CA ARG A 193 17.63 -3.37 -27.51
C ARG A 193 17.70 -3.02 -26.01
N PRO A 194 17.80 -4.03 -25.13
CA PRO A 194 17.93 -3.84 -23.68
C PRO A 194 19.11 -2.96 -23.22
N ASP A 195 20.17 -2.80 -24.01
CA ASP A 195 21.29 -1.90 -23.67
C ASP A 195 20.98 -0.41 -23.89
N MET A 196 19.83 -0.08 -24.50
CA MET A 196 19.42 1.28 -24.82
C MET A 196 18.55 1.89 -23.72
N ARG A 197 18.77 3.17 -23.39
CA ARG A 197 17.98 3.86 -22.36
C ARG A 197 16.48 3.91 -22.70
N ILE A 198 16.16 4.12 -23.98
CA ILE A 198 14.77 4.20 -24.49
C ILE A 198 13.99 2.89 -24.27
N ALA A 199 14.64 1.74 -24.03
CA ALA A 199 13.98 0.49 -23.68
C ALA A 199 13.38 0.53 -22.26
N TRP A 200 13.96 1.31 -21.34
CA TRP A 200 13.61 1.27 -19.91
C TRP A 200 13.06 2.59 -19.39
N GLU A 201 13.57 3.72 -19.85
CA GLU A 201 13.17 5.04 -19.38
C GLU A 201 11.91 5.52 -20.12
N GLU A 202 10.96 6.10 -19.39
CA GLU A 202 9.73 6.67 -19.96
C GLU A 202 10.06 7.94 -20.75
N PRO A 203 9.81 8.00 -22.08
CA PRO A 203 10.14 9.19 -22.86
C PRO A 203 9.21 10.38 -22.54
N PHE A 204 7.94 10.09 -22.25
CA PHE A 204 6.88 11.09 -22.04
C PHE A 204 6.79 12.12 -23.20
N GLY A 205 6.91 11.63 -24.43
CA GLY A 205 6.92 12.43 -25.65
C GLY A 205 6.54 11.59 -26.88
N PRO A 206 6.54 12.17 -28.09
CA PRO A 206 6.03 11.53 -29.30
C PRO A 206 7.08 10.57 -29.90
N VAL A 207 7.51 9.59 -29.12
CA VAL A 207 8.53 8.60 -29.48
C VAL A 207 8.05 7.21 -29.17
N LEU A 208 8.10 6.32 -30.17
CA LEU A 208 7.66 4.93 -30.08
C LEU A 208 8.85 3.98 -30.33
N PRO A 209 9.40 3.34 -29.29
CA PRO A 209 10.39 2.29 -29.45
C PRO A 209 9.71 0.93 -29.72
N VAL A 210 10.24 0.17 -30.68
CA VAL A 210 9.87 -1.21 -31.00
C VAL A 210 11.04 -2.13 -30.65
N ILE A 211 10.78 -3.07 -29.75
CA ILE A 211 11.69 -4.16 -29.38
C ILE A 211 11.16 -5.42 -30.05
N ARG A 212 12.03 -6.08 -30.79
CA ARG A 212 11.73 -7.37 -31.41
C ARG A 212 12.09 -8.50 -30.48
N ILE A 213 11.26 -9.52 -30.45
CA ILE A 213 11.31 -10.63 -29.50
C ILE A 213 11.06 -11.95 -30.22
N ASN A 214 11.73 -13.01 -29.77
CA ASN A 214 11.62 -14.32 -30.40
C ASN A 214 10.61 -15.22 -29.69
N THR A 215 10.34 -14.95 -28.42
CA THR A 215 9.47 -15.78 -27.59
C THR A 215 8.60 -14.94 -26.66
N VAL A 216 7.48 -15.52 -26.21
CA VAL A 216 6.60 -14.89 -25.22
C VAL A 216 7.32 -14.75 -23.87
N GLU A 217 8.25 -15.65 -23.54
CA GLU A 217 9.06 -15.56 -22.32
C GLU A 217 9.94 -14.30 -22.30
N GLU A 218 10.47 -13.87 -23.44
CA GLU A 218 11.24 -12.61 -23.55
C GLU A 218 10.36 -11.38 -23.28
N VAL A 219 9.09 -11.39 -23.76
CA VAL A 219 8.09 -10.35 -23.43
C VAL A 219 7.95 -10.21 -21.92
N ILE A 220 7.71 -11.36 -21.26
CA ILE A 220 7.40 -11.45 -19.84
C ILE A 220 8.61 -11.00 -19.03
N HIS A 221 9.81 -11.43 -19.41
CA HIS A 221 11.04 -10.98 -18.78
C HIS A 221 11.20 -9.46 -18.89
N HIS A 222 10.91 -8.88 -20.05
CA HIS A 222 10.99 -7.44 -20.26
C HIS A 222 9.99 -6.65 -19.40
N CYS A 223 8.72 -7.07 -19.38
CA CYS A 223 7.68 -6.42 -18.56
C CYS A 223 8.01 -6.51 -17.06
N ASN A 224 8.41 -7.68 -16.57
CA ASN A 224 8.74 -7.89 -15.15
C ASN A 224 10.07 -7.26 -14.72
N ALA A 225 11.03 -7.06 -15.63
CA ALA A 225 12.29 -6.37 -15.34
C ALA A 225 12.15 -4.84 -15.30
N SER A 226 11.02 -4.30 -15.77
CA SER A 226 10.73 -2.87 -15.72
C SER A 226 10.57 -2.38 -14.28
N ASN A 227 11.09 -1.19 -13.98
CA ASN A 227 10.89 -0.53 -12.69
C ASN A 227 9.50 0.16 -12.57
N PHE A 228 8.62 -0.03 -13.56
CA PHE A 228 7.30 0.59 -13.67
C PHE A 228 6.19 -0.47 -13.63
N GLY A 229 4.98 -0.10 -13.17
CA GLY A 229 3.86 -1.05 -13.03
C GLY A 229 2.47 -0.40 -12.97
N LEU A 230 2.23 0.68 -13.74
CA LEU A 230 0.94 1.38 -13.76
C LEU A 230 -0.16 0.65 -14.54
N GLN A 231 0.17 0.07 -15.70
CA GLN A 231 -0.71 -0.80 -16.48
C GLN A 231 0.10 -1.89 -17.20
N ASP A 232 -0.25 -3.16 -16.95
CA ASP A 232 0.20 -4.29 -17.77
C ASP A 232 -0.59 -4.30 -19.09
N GLY A 233 -0.09 -3.52 -20.05
CA GLY A 233 -0.23 -3.67 -21.50
C GLY A 233 -1.58 -3.61 -22.21
N MET A 234 -1.54 -3.19 -23.48
CA MET A 234 -2.61 -3.45 -24.45
C MET A 234 -2.21 -4.67 -25.29
N ASP A 235 -2.88 -5.79 -25.04
CA ASP A 235 -2.70 -7.03 -25.80
C ASP A 235 -3.67 -7.08 -26.99
N PHE A 236 -3.15 -7.34 -28.18
CA PHE A 236 -3.93 -7.53 -29.39
C PHE A 236 -3.75 -8.97 -29.91
N GLU A 237 -4.77 -9.81 -29.74
CA GLU A 237 -4.80 -11.21 -30.23
C GLU A 237 -6.21 -11.66 -30.61
N SER A 238 -6.28 -12.69 -31.46
CA SER A 238 -7.52 -13.37 -31.85
C SER A 238 -7.85 -14.60 -30.98
N SER A 239 -6.83 -15.23 -30.35
CA SER A 239 -6.96 -16.52 -29.67
C SER A 239 -7.05 -16.43 -28.13
N HIS A 240 -8.10 -17.01 -27.54
CA HIS A 240 -8.31 -17.04 -26.08
C HIS A 240 -7.23 -17.79 -25.29
N ARG A 241 -6.44 -18.66 -25.96
CA ARG A 241 -5.49 -19.57 -25.30
C ARG A 241 -4.20 -18.88 -24.85
N LYS A 242 -3.62 -18.02 -25.68
CA LYS A 242 -2.36 -17.31 -25.39
C LYS A 242 -2.54 -16.16 -24.39
N LYS A 243 -3.67 -15.46 -24.43
CA LYS A 243 -4.11 -14.54 -23.35
C LYS A 243 -4.17 -15.22 -21.96
N THR A 244 -4.55 -16.49 -21.90
CA THR A 244 -4.58 -17.27 -20.65
C THR A 244 -3.16 -17.64 -20.20
N GLU A 245 -2.23 -17.89 -21.14
CA GLU A 245 -0.81 -18.10 -20.83
C GLU A 245 -0.17 -16.82 -20.28
N MET A 246 -0.30 -15.65 -20.91
CA MET A 246 0.28 -14.39 -20.41
C MET A 246 -0.18 -14.03 -19.00
N VAL A 247 -1.49 -14.18 -18.74
CA VAL A 247 -2.08 -13.92 -17.42
C VAL A 247 -1.56 -14.92 -16.38
N SER A 248 -1.18 -16.15 -16.76
CA SER A 248 -0.61 -17.15 -15.85
C SER A 248 0.76 -16.78 -15.26
N TYR A 249 1.47 -15.80 -15.84
CA TYR A 249 2.79 -15.32 -15.39
C TYR A 249 2.74 -14.14 -14.42
N LEU A 250 1.54 -13.61 -14.12
CA LEU A 250 1.38 -12.54 -13.16
C LEU A 250 1.88 -12.98 -11.77
N GLU A 251 2.95 -12.37 -11.27
CA GLU A 251 3.47 -12.69 -9.93
C GLU A 251 2.80 -11.89 -8.82
N THR A 252 2.27 -10.69 -9.12
CA THR A 252 1.64 -9.81 -8.12
C THR A 252 0.32 -9.25 -8.63
N LEU A 253 -0.75 -9.51 -7.90
CA LEU A 253 -2.05 -8.90 -8.08
C LEU A 253 -2.36 -8.05 -6.85
N ASP A 254 -2.23 -6.74 -6.99
CA ASP A 254 -2.53 -5.77 -5.93
C ASP A 254 -3.90 -5.12 -6.18
N LEU A 255 -4.89 -5.50 -5.37
CA LEU A 255 -6.23 -4.93 -5.36
C LEU A 255 -6.51 -4.23 -4.02
N LYS A 256 -5.47 -3.79 -3.30
CA LYS A 256 -5.66 -3.01 -2.08
C LYS A 256 -6.44 -1.73 -2.38
N HIS A 257 -7.30 -1.33 -1.46
CA HIS A 257 -8.15 -0.14 -1.56
C HIS A 257 -9.11 -0.13 -2.75
N THR A 258 -9.23 -1.24 -3.49
CA THR A 258 -10.29 -1.41 -4.49
C THR A 258 -11.61 -1.78 -3.79
N ARG A 259 -12.75 -1.50 -4.43
CA ARG A 259 -14.07 -1.94 -3.92
C ARG A 259 -14.37 -3.41 -4.24
N VAL A 260 -13.36 -4.21 -4.59
CA VAL A 260 -13.53 -5.64 -4.91
C VAL A 260 -13.87 -6.39 -3.63
N THR A 261 -15.00 -7.08 -3.63
CA THR A 261 -15.49 -7.88 -2.48
C THR A 261 -15.52 -9.37 -2.75
N THR A 262 -15.43 -9.79 -4.02
CA THR A 262 -15.39 -11.18 -4.47
C THR A 262 -14.41 -11.33 -5.62
N LEU A 263 -13.57 -12.37 -5.59
CA LEU A 263 -12.69 -12.73 -6.70
C LEU A 263 -13.32 -13.81 -7.59
N PRO A 264 -13.21 -13.69 -8.93
CA PRO A 264 -13.71 -14.69 -9.85
C PRO A 264 -12.84 -15.96 -9.82
N LYS A 265 -13.43 -17.12 -10.15
CA LYS A 265 -12.72 -18.40 -10.26
C LYS A 265 -11.55 -18.39 -11.25
N GLY A 266 -11.57 -17.47 -12.23
CA GLY A 266 -10.49 -17.29 -13.19
C GLY A 266 -9.14 -16.94 -12.54
N ILE A 267 -9.12 -16.44 -11.30
CA ILE A 267 -7.88 -16.14 -10.58
C ILE A 267 -6.99 -17.37 -10.37
N PHE A 268 -7.57 -18.58 -10.38
CA PHE A 268 -6.80 -19.82 -10.20
C PHE A 268 -5.98 -20.19 -11.44
N GLN A 269 -6.14 -19.48 -12.55
CA GLN A 269 -5.29 -19.61 -13.75
C GLN A 269 -3.93 -18.90 -13.56
N LEU A 270 -3.77 -18.09 -12.51
CA LEU A 270 -2.55 -17.35 -12.19
C LEU A 270 -1.53 -18.24 -11.46
N CYS A 271 -1.07 -19.33 -12.08
CA CYS A 271 -0.24 -20.34 -11.44
C CYS A 271 1.10 -19.81 -10.89
N ASN A 272 1.63 -18.71 -11.44
CA ASN A 272 2.86 -18.06 -10.96
C ASN A 272 2.61 -16.97 -9.90
N LEU A 273 1.37 -16.74 -9.49
CA LEU A 273 1.04 -15.69 -8.53
C LEU A 273 1.71 -15.93 -7.18
N ARG A 274 2.55 -14.97 -6.79
CA ARG A 274 3.27 -14.94 -5.50
C ARG A 274 2.61 -14.01 -4.50
N HIS A 275 1.98 -12.95 -4.97
CA HIS A 275 1.40 -11.92 -4.11
C HIS A 275 -0.04 -11.62 -4.52
N LEU A 276 -0.98 -11.95 -3.65
CA LEU A 276 -2.38 -11.57 -3.77
C LEU A 276 -2.72 -10.63 -2.62
N LEU A 277 -2.68 -9.32 -2.90
CA LEU A 277 -2.87 -8.27 -1.91
C LEU A 277 -4.27 -7.69 -2.08
N ILE A 278 -5.21 -8.15 -1.26
CA ILE A 278 -6.63 -7.81 -1.40
C ILE A 278 -7.20 -7.39 -0.05
N TYR A 279 -7.61 -6.13 0.05
CA TYR A 279 -8.42 -5.59 1.15
C TYR A 279 -8.76 -4.15 0.82
N TRP A 280 -9.78 -3.61 1.45
CA TRP A 280 -9.98 -2.17 1.47
C TRP A 280 -10.49 -1.73 2.81
N TYR A 281 -10.28 -0.45 3.10
CA TYR A 281 -10.74 0.14 4.33
C TYR A 281 -12.08 0.84 4.12
N ARG A 282 -13.04 0.55 4.99
CA ARG A 282 -14.25 1.33 5.07
C ARG A 282 -13.87 2.64 5.76
N LEU A 283 -13.78 3.73 5.00
CA LEU A 283 -13.53 5.07 5.53
C LEU A 283 -14.66 5.44 6.48
N MET A 284 -14.45 5.22 7.78
CA MET A 284 -15.27 5.70 8.88
C MET A 284 -14.42 6.61 9.75
N LYS A 285 -15.06 7.57 10.44
CA LYS A 285 -14.40 8.57 11.29
C LYS A 285 -13.64 7.98 12.49
N TYR A 286 -13.76 6.67 12.73
CA TYR A 286 -13.17 5.93 13.84
C TYR A 286 -12.86 4.50 13.41
N ALA A 287 -11.82 3.89 14.00
CA ALA A 287 -11.48 2.49 13.80
C ALA A 287 -12.56 1.59 14.44
N THR A 288 -13.64 1.33 13.71
CA THR A 288 -14.66 0.34 14.08
C THR A 288 -14.17 -1.07 13.83
N TRP A 289 -14.87 -2.05 14.41
CA TRP A 289 -14.71 -3.45 14.07
C TRP A 289 -14.70 -3.68 12.54
N ASP A 290 -15.59 -3.04 11.78
CA ASP A 290 -15.68 -3.24 10.31
C ASP A 290 -14.76 -2.36 9.47
N PHE A 291 -13.70 -1.79 10.04
CA PHE A 291 -12.80 -0.91 9.29
C PHE A 291 -12.08 -1.63 8.14
N VAL A 292 -11.81 -2.93 8.28
CA VAL A 292 -11.09 -3.73 7.29
C VAL A 292 -12.04 -4.71 6.61
N ILE A 293 -12.20 -4.59 5.30
CA ILE A 293 -13.05 -5.49 4.51
C ILE A 293 -12.17 -6.45 3.72
N GLY A 294 -12.26 -7.73 4.07
CA GLY A 294 -11.64 -8.81 3.31
C GLY A 294 -12.47 -9.24 2.10
N VAL A 295 -11.89 -10.12 1.29
CA VAL A 295 -12.45 -10.51 -0.01
C VAL A 295 -12.89 -11.98 -0.01
N LYS A 296 -14.06 -12.26 -0.60
CA LYS A 296 -14.55 -13.63 -0.80
C LYS A 296 -13.81 -14.27 -1.97
N ILE A 297 -13.34 -15.50 -1.78
CA ILE A 297 -12.73 -16.32 -2.84
C ILE A 297 -13.55 -17.60 -2.99
N ALA A 298 -13.72 -18.06 -4.22
CA ALA A 298 -14.31 -19.37 -4.49
C ALA A 298 -13.38 -20.51 -4.02
N SER A 299 -13.87 -21.75 -3.99
CA SER A 299 -13.00 -22.92 -3.81
C SER A 299 -12.03 -23.06 -4.99
N GLY A 300 -10.82 -23.54 -4.71
CA GLY A 300 -9.74 -23.72 -5.69
C GLY A 300 -8.46 -22.93 -5.39
N ILE A 301 -8.34 -22.30 -4.21
CA ILE A 301 -7.15 -21.50 -3.87
C ILE A 301 -5.90 -22.38 -3.73
N SER A 302 -6.09 -23.67 -3.44
CA SER A 302 -5.02 -24.67 -3.37
C SER A 302 -4.20 -24.80 -4.66
N GLY A 303 -4.72 -24.35 -5.80
CA GLY A 303 -3.99 -24.30 -7.07
C GLY A 303 -2.90 -23.23 -7.14
N LEU A 304 -2.95 -22.20 -6.28
CA LEU A 304 -1.99 -21.09 -6.25
C LEU A 304 -0.75 -21.44 -5.40
N THR A 305 -0.09 -22.55 -5.70
CA THR A 305 0.97 -23.14 -4.84
C THR A 305 2.21 -22.25 -4.65
N ASN A 306 2.47 -21.33 -5.58
CA ASN A 306 3.57 -20.37 -5.52
C ASN A 306 3.29 -19.15 -4.61
N LEU A 307 2.08 -19.06 -4.03
CA LEU A 307 1.65 -17.90 -3.29
C LEU A 307 2.45 -17.74 -1.98
N GLN A 308 3.06 -16.57 -1.84
CA GLN A 308 3.88 -16.18 -0.69
C GLN A 308 3.18 -15.14 0.20
N LYS A 309 2.32 -14.29 -0.36
CA LYS A 309 1.52 -13.32 0.40
C LYS A 309 0.07 -13.40 -0.02
N LEU A 310 -0.78 -13.75 0.94
CA LEU A 310 -2.23 -13.71 0.80
C LEU A 310 -2.79 -12.79 1.88
N SER A 311 -3.40 -11.67 1.48
CA SER A 311 -3.96 -10.71 2.43
C SER A 311 -5.48 -10.83 2.53
N LEU A 312 -5.98 -10.88 3.77
CA LEU A 312 -7.37 -10.68 4.23
C LEU A 312 -8.46 -11.29 3.33
N ILE A 313 -8.44 -12.61 3.21
CA ILE A 313 -9.56 -13.37 2.61
C ILE A 313 -10.64 -13.66 3.65
N LYS A 314 -11.89 -13.86 3.21
CA LYS A 314 -13.01 -14.26 4.07
C LYS A 314 -13.08 -15.77 4.21
N SER A 315 -13.30 -16.28 5.43
CA SER A 315 -13.71 -17.68 5.63
C SER A 315 -15.09 -17.90 5.01
N ASP A 316 -15.28 -19.04 4.35
CA ASP A 316 -16.61 -19.48 3.89
C ASP A 316 -17.37 -20.19 5.02
N LYS A 317 -18.68 -20.43 4.78
CA LYS A 317 -19.60 -21.02 5.77
C LYS A 317 -19.20 -22.43 6.21
N HIS A 318 -18.52 -23.20 5.35
CA HIS A 318 -18.13 -24.58 5.60
C HIS A 318 -16.62 -24.73 5.88
N HIS A 319 -15.91 -23.60 5.95
CA HIS A 319 -14.47 -23.52 6.17
C HIS A 319 -13.65 -24.29 5.13
N GLU A 320 -14.20 -24.52 3.93
CA GLU A 320 -13.48 -25.17 2.84
C GLU A 320 -12.26 -24.36 2.41
N ILE A 321 -12.39 -23.02 2.32
CA ILE A 321 -11.26 -22.16 1.99
C ILE A 321 -10.15 -22.28 3.03
N VAL A 322 -10.53 -22.38 4.32
CA VAL A 322 -9.60 -22.49 5.43
C VAL A 322 -8.84 -23.82 5.37
N LYS A 323 -9.48 -24.91 4.95
CA LYS A 323 -8.84 -26.22 4.74
C LYS A 323 -7.91 -26.19 3.52
N GLU A 324 -8.32 -25.56 2.42
CA GLU A 324 -7.52 -25.45 1.19
C GLU A 324 -6.22 -24.67 1.41
N LEU A 325 -6.22 -23.69 2.33
CA LEU A 325 -5.00 -22.95 2.71
C LEU A 325 -3.85 -23.87 3.11
N GLY A 326 -4.14 -25.06 3.66
CA GLY A 326 -3.11 -26.03 4.03
C GLY A 326 -2.25 -26.54 2.87
N ALA A 327 -2.67 -26.35 1.61
CA ALA A 327 -1.86 -26.64 0.43
C ALA A 327 -0.83 -25.54 0.11
N LEU A 328 -1.02 -24.33 0.63
CA LEU A 328 -0.21 -23.14 0.33
C LEU A 328 1.01 -23.02 1.26
N THR A 329 1.90 -24.01 1.19
CA THR A 329 3.04 -24.15 2.11
C THR A 329 4.12 -23.08 1.96
N GLN A 330 4.13 -22.35 0.84
CA GLN A 330 5.06 -21.25 0.55
C GLN A 330 4.64 -19.90 1.17
N LEU A 331 3.49 -19.85 1.85
CA LEU A 331 2.98 -18.62 2.43
C LEU A 331 3.92 -18.08 3.53
N ARG A 332 4.26 -16.80 3.38
CA ARG A 332 5.00 -15.97 4.34
C ARG A 332 4.08 -15.00 5.07
N LYS A 333 2.95 -14.65 4.47
CA LYS A 333 1.89 -13.83 5.08
C LYS A 333 0.52 -14.40 4.76
N LEU A 334 -0.28 -14.61 5.79
CA LEU A 334 -1.69 -14.99 5.70
C LEU A 334 -2.54 -13.99 6.49
N GLY A 335 -3.56 -13.44 5.82
CA GLY A 335 -4.65 -12.71 6.46
C GLY A 335 -5.99 -13.40 6.21
N LEU A 336 -6.75 -13.65 7.27
CA LEU A 336 -8.06 -14.29 7.24
C LEU A 336 -9.03 -13.50 8.12
N VAL A 337 -10.18 -13.13 7.57
CA VAL A 337 -11.26 -12.47 8.29
C VAL A 337 -12.52 -13.31 8.25
N ASP A 338 -13.52 -12.93 9.04
CA ASP A 338 -14.80 -13.61 9.16
C ASP A 338 -14.68 -15.08 9.61
N LEU A 339 -13.66 -15.42 10.43
CA LEU A 339 -13.52 -16.77 10.97
C LEU A 339 -14.60 -17.01 12.03
N LYS A 340 -15.28 -18.15 11.95
CA LYS A 340 -16.16 -18.63 13.01
C LYS A 340 -15.40 -19.54 13.95
N ARG A 341 -15.95 -19.72 15.15
CA ARG A 341 -15.40 -20.58 16.19
C ARG A 341 -15.03 -21.98 15.70
N GLU A 342 -15.90 -22.64 14.94
CA GLU A 342 -15.62 -24.01 14.46
C GLU A 342 -14.48 -24.08 13.44
N GLY A 343 -14.17 -22.93 12.80
CA GLY A 343 -13.10 -22.75 11.84
C GLY A 343 -11.69 -22.81 12.44
N GLY A 344 -11.55 -22.52 13.74
CA GLY A 344 -10.27 -22.40 14.42
C GLY A 344 -9.38 -23.63 14.31
N LYS A 345 -9.95 -24.83 14.53
CA LYS A 345 -9.22 -26.12 14.38
C LYS A 345 -8.69 -26.34 12.96
N TYR A 346 -9.44 -25.95 11.93
CA TYR A 346 -9.04 -26.09 10.53
C TYR A 346 -7.95 -25.08 10.17
N LEU A 347 -8.03 -23.87 10.72
CA LEU A 347 -7.00 -22.86 10.56
C LEU A 347 -5.68 -23.32 11.19
N CYS A 348 -5.71 -23.79 12.44
CA CYS A 348 -4.53 -24.32 13.12
C CYS A 348 -3.87 -25.42 12.29
N ALA A 349 -4.63 -26.45 11.88
CA ALA A 349 -4.10 -27.56 11.06
C ALA A 349 -3.53 -27.12 9.70
N SER A 350 -4.03 -26.03 9.13
CA SER A 350 -3.52 -25.48 7.86
C SER A 350 -2.25 -24.65 8.06
N VAL A 351 -2.22 -23.83 9.11
CA VAL A 351 -1.07 -22.97 9.44
C VAL A 351 0.15 -23.79 9.86
N GLU A 352 -0.01 -24.92 10.54
CA GLU A 352 1.10 -25.83 10.90
C GLU A 352 1.90 -26.33 9.70
N LYS A 353 1.29 -26.37 8.51
CA LYS A 353 1.95 -26.77 7.26
C LYS A 353 2.80 -25.66 6.64
N MET A 354 2.62 -24.40 7.07
CA MET A 354 3.26 -23.22 6.51
C MET A 354 4.58 -22.88 7.22
N LYS A 355 5.63 -23.65 6.95
CA LYS A 355 6.92 -23.53 7.64
C LYS A 355 7.59 -22.15 7.49
N HIS A 356 7.27 -21.42 6.43
CA HIS A 356 7.85 -20.10 6.14
C HIS A 356 6.96 -18.92 6.60
N LEU A 357 5.87 -19.19 7.32
CA LEU A 357 4.93 -18.16 7.73
C LEU A 357 5.57 -17.19 8.73
N SER A 358 5.61 -15.91 8.35
CA SER A 358 6.18 -14.82 9.16
C SER A 358 5.11 -13.88 9.72
N THR A 359 3.92 -13.86 9.12
CA THR A 359 2.82 -12.99 9.55
C THR A 359 1.50 -13.74 9.46
N LEU A 360 0.77 -13.77 10.58
CA LEU A 360 -0.57 -14.32 10.69
C LEU A 360 -1.50 -13.22 11.21
N ASP A 361 -2.53 -12.91 10.44
CA ASP A 361 -3.55 -11.92 10.75
C ASP A 361 -4.93 -12.57 10.69
N VAL A 362 -5.61 -12.67 11.82
CA VAL A 362 -6.87 -13.42 11.93
C VAL A 362 -7.90 -12.60 12.67
N SER A 363 -9.08 -12.46 12.09
CA SER A 363 -10.25 -11.90 12.77
C SER A 363 -11.43 -12.86 12.80
N SER A 364 -12.15 -12.85 13.92
CA SER A 364 -13.47 -13.47 14.00
C SER A 364 -14.51 -12.71 13.16
N THR A 365 -15.71 -13.25 13.10
CA THR A 365 -16.82 -12.66 12.31
C THR A 365 -17.35 -11.37 12.91
N ASN A 366 -17.39 -11.27 14.24
CA ASN A 366 -17.88 -10.11 14.98
C ASN A 366 -17.26 -10.06 16.38
N VAL A 367 -17.52 -8.97 17.11
CA VAL A 367 -16.98 -8.73 18.47
C VAL A 367 -17.36 -9.79 19.50
N ASP A 368 -18.43 -10.56 19.27
CA ASP A 368 -18.96 -11.57 20.18
C ASP A 368 -18.59 -13.01 19.77
N GLU A 369 -17.94 -13.17 18.61
CA GLU A 369 -17.55 -14.47 18.07
C GLU A 369 -16.18 -14.89 18.62
N PHE A 370 -16.13 -16.11 19.17
CA PHE A 370 -14.90 -16.71 19.69
C PHE A 370 -13.93 -17.11 18.58
N LEU A 371 -12.66 -16.77 18.80
CA LEU A 371 -11.53 -17.14 17.97
C LEU A 371 -10.72 -18.28 18.64
N ASP A 372 -11.26 -19.49 18.60
CA ASP A 372 -10.66 -20.66 19.26
C ASP A 372 -9.41 -21.17 18.51
N LEU A 373 -8.22 -20.73 18.92
CA LEU A 373 -6.94 -21.04 18.25
C LEU A 373 -6.00 -21.95 19.05
N ASP A 374 -6.48 -22.58 20.11
CA ASP A 374 -5.64 -23.39 21.01
C ASP A 374 -5.39 -24.83 20.53
N TYR A 375 -5.74 -25.12 19.28
CA TYR A 375 -5.56 -26.45 18.66
C TYR A 375 -4.17 -26.67 18.06
N MET A 376 -3.33 -25.64 18.01
CA MET A 376 -2.03 -25.68 17.35
C MET A 376 -0.99 -26.36 18.24
N GLN A 377 -0.47 -27.49 17.79
CA GLN A 377 0.56 -28.29 18.44
C GLN A 377 1.97 -27.85 18.01
N SER A 378 2.15 -27.53 16.72
CA SER A 378 3.46 -27.18 16.13
C SER A 378 3.40 -25.83 15.40
N PRO A 379 3.53 -24.71 16.13
CA PRO A 379 3.37 -23.39 15.53
C PRO A 379 4.50 -23.07 14.54
N PRO A 380 4.26 -22.23 13.51
CA PRO A 380 5.29 -21.87 12.54
C PRO A 380 6.52 -21.22 13.21
N PRO A 381 7.73 -21.78 13.03
CA PRO A 381 8.91 -21.38 13.82
C PRO A 381 9.42 -19.97 13.49
N HIS A 382 9.09 -19.45 12.31
CA HIS A 382 9.51 -18.14 11.83
C HIS A 382 8.45 -17.06 12.00
N LEU A 383 7.40 -17.32 12.79
CA LEU A 383 6.33 -16.35 12.98
C LEU A 383 6.87 -15.11 13.71
N GLN A 384 6.75 -13.95 13.07
CA GLN A 384 7.30 -12.67 13.53
C GLN A 384 6.23 -11.68 13.95
N ARG A 385 5.06 -11.76 13.31
CA ARG A 385 3.92 -10.86 13.54
C ARG A 385 2.65 -11.66 13.70
N LEU A 386 1.94 -11.45 14.81
CA LEU A 386 0.69 -12.11 15.11
C LEU A 386 -0.38 -11.07 15.44
N TYR A 387 -1.43 -11.01 14.62
CA TYR A 387 -2.56 -10.12 14.83
C TYR A 387 -3.82 -10.97 15.04
N LEU A 388 -4.38 -10.87 16.24
CA LEU A 388 -5.59 -11.58 16.63
C LEU A 388 -6.67 -10.56 16.96
N LYS A 389 -7.85 -10.75 16.36
CA LYS A 389 -8.99 -9.89 16.53
C LYS A 389 -10.27 -10.69 16.79
N GLY A 390 -10.85 -10.55 17.98
CA GLY A 390 -12.03 -11.30 18.42
C GLY A 390 -11.81 -12.00 19.76
N LEU A 391 -12.90 -12.50 20.34
CA LEU A 391 -12.90 -13.05 21.70
C LEU A 391 -11.99 -14.27 21.81
N LEU A 392 -11.16 -14.30 22.84
CA LEU A 392 -10.32 -15.45 23.17
C LEU A 392 -10.82 -16.05 24.48
N ARG A 393 -11.10 -17.36 24.50
CA ARG A 393 -11.45 -18.05 25.74
C ARG A 393 -10.29 -18.05 26.72
N GLN A 394 -9.09 -18.25 26.21
CA GLN A 394 -7.82 -18.16 26.93
C GLN A 394 -6.72 -17.74 25.97
N PHE A 395 -5.60 -17.27 26.51
CA PHE A 395 -4.44 -16.94 25.70
C PHE A 395 -3.82 -18.24 25.14
N PRO A 396 -3.70 -18.41 23.81
CA PRO A 396 -3.23 -19.68 23.24
C PRO A 396 -1.80 -20.03 23.65
N GLY A 397 -1.60 -21.23 24.21
CA GLY A 397 -0.34 -21.61 24.87
C GLY A 397 0.84 -21.77 23.91
N TRP A 398 0.58 -21.98 22.63
CA TRP A 398 1.62 -22.05 21.60
C TRP A 398 2.28 -20.70 21.31
N ILE A 399 1.65 -19.57 21.64
CA ILE A 399 2.20 -18.24 21.37
C ILE A 399 3.48 -18.01 22.19
N SER A 400 3.49 -18.43 23.45
CA SER A 400 4.66 -18.32 24.33
C SER A 400 5.89 -19.12 23.86
N LYS A 401 5.72 -20.04 22.90
CA LYS A 401 6.81 -20.84 22.32
C LYS A 401 7.48 -20.18 21.11
N LEU A 402 7.08 -18.95 20.74
CA LEU A 402 7.53 -18.29 19.52
C LEU A 402 8.68 -17.31 19.77
N ASP A 403 9.91 -17.82 19.68
CA ASP A 403 11.11 -17.00 19.92
C ASP A 403 11.26 -15.83 18.93
N ASN A 404 10.78 -15.98 17.69
CA ASN A 404 10.92 -14.95 16.64
C ASN A 404 9.81 -13.88 16.67
N LEU A 405 8.82 -14.02 17.55
CA LEU A 405 7.68 -13.12 17.60
C LEU A 405 8.09 -11.77 18.18
N PHE A 406 8.13 -10.74 17.32
CA PHE A 406 8.51 -9.39 17.75
C PHE A 406 7.33 -8.41 17.79
N ARG A 407 6.20 -8.74 17.16
CA ARG A 407 5.01 -7.89 17.18
C ARG A 407 3.76 -8.73 17.42
N ILE A 408 3.00 -8.35 18.44
CA ILE A 408 1.69 -8.93 18.71
C ILE A 408 0.63 -7.83 18.82
N ARG A 409 -0.54 -8.10 18.25
CA ARG A 409 -1.73 -7.25 18.40
C ARG A 409 -2.90 -8.11 18.84
N LEU A 410 -3.44 -7.81 20.03
CA LEU A 410 -4.62 -8.45 20.58
C LEU A 410 -5.73 -7.40 20.59
N LYS A 411 -6.80 -7.65 19.83
CA LYS A 411 -7.91 -6.69 19.69
C LYS A 411 -9.24 -7.35 20.01
N TRP A 412 -9.99 -6.76 20.93
CA TRP A 412 -11.26 -7.27 21.45
C TRP A 412 -11.15 -8.73 21.90
N SER A 413 -10.01 -9.10 22.49
CA SER A 413 -9.77 -10.46 22.97
C SER A 413 -10.51 -10.74 24.28
N ARG A 414 -10.79 -9.69 25.08
CA ARG A 414 -11.56 -9.73 26.33
C ARG A 414 -11.26 -10.95 27.20
N LEU A 415 -9.97 -11.25 27.36
CA LEU A 415 -9.48 -12.35 28.17
C LEU A 415 -9.86 -12.13 29.64
N GLN A 416 -10.26 -13.19 30.32
CA GLN A 416 -10.56 -13.16 31.77
C GLN A 416 -9.30 -13.18 32.63
N ASN A 417 -8.21 -13.79 32.12
CA ASN A 417 -6.91 -13.81 32.76
C ASN A 417 -5.94 -12.91 31.98
N SER A 418 -5.03 -12.23 32.70
CA SER A 418 -4.07 -11.34 32.05
C SER A 418 -3.16 -12.12 31.10
N PRO A 419 -2.99 -11.67 29.84
CA PRO A 419 -2.03 -12.29 28.92
C PRO A 419 -0.58 -11.90 29.23
N LEU A 420 -0.32 -10.96 30.14
CA LEU A 420 1.01 -10.39 30.35
C LEU A 420 2.03 -11.43 30.82
N HIS A 421 1.65 -12.33 31.74
CA HIS A 421 2.53 -13.40 32.22
C HIS A 421 3.03 -14.31 31.08
N ALA A 422 2.19 -14.56 30.07
CA ALA A 422 2.57 -15.37 28.91
C ALA A 422 3.38 -14.59 27.86
N LEU A 423 3.17 -13.27 27.79
CA LEU A 423 3.81 -12.37 26.83
C LEU A 423 5.19 -11.88 27.27
N GLN A 424 5.41 -11.71 28.58
CA GLN A 424 6.66 -11.19 29.13
C GLN A 424 7.84 -12.13 28.90
N GLU A 425 7.57 -13.42 28.74
CA GLU A 425 8.55 -14.48 28.46
C GLU A 425 9.05 -14.47 27.00
N LEU A 426 8.39 -13.73 26.11
CA LEU A 426 8.78 -13.68 24.70
C LEU A 426 10.11 -12.92 24.52
N PRO A 427 11.19 -13.58 24.08
CA PRO A 427 12.55 -13.03 24.16
C PRO A 427 12.81 -11.88 23.17
N ASN A 428 12.00 -11.78 22.11
CA ASN A 428 12.17 -10.80 21.04
C ASN A 428 10.98 -9.85 20.86
N LEU A 429 10.04 -9.81 21.81
CA LEU A 429 8.87 -8.94 21.71
C LEU A 429 9.29 -7.46 21.74
N LEU A 430 9.05 -6.74 20.63
CA LEU A 430 9.38 -5.33 20.42
C LEU A 430 8.14 -4.42 20.50
N GLU A 431 7.00 -4.90 20.01
CA GLU A 431 5.74 -4.14 19.96
C GLU A 431 4.55 -4.98 20.46
N LEU A 432 3.83 -4.42 21.43
CA LEU A 432 2.60 -4.98 21.98
C LEU A 432 1.47 -3.95 21.81
N GLU A 433 0.43 -4.32 21.07
CA GLU A 433 -0.83 -3.58 21.04
C GLU A 433 -1.95 -4.40 21.66
N MET A 434 -2.60 -3.83 22.66
CA MET A 434 -3.77 -4.39 23.32
C MET A 434 -4.93 -3.39 23.17
N VAL A 435 -5.99 -3.81 22.48
CA VAL A 435 -7.24 -3.05 22.36
C VAL A 435 -8.34 -3.90 23.00
N ASP A 436 -8.95 -3.47 24.09
CA ASP A 436 -10.00 -4.23 24.80
C ASP A 436 -9.64 -5.73 24.96
N ALA A 437 -8.38 -5.99 25.37
CA ALA A 437 -7.79 -7.33 25.29
C ALA A 437 -7.97 -8.16 26.58
N PHE A 438 -8.23 -7.51 27.71
CA PHE A 438 -8.36 -8.13 29.04
C PHE A 438 -9.44 -7.40 29.84
N THR A 439 -10.26 -8.15 30.59
CA THR A 439 -11.44 -7.62 31.27
C THR A 439 -11.21 -7.21 32.73
N GLY A 440 -10.04 -7.50 33.30
CA GLY A 440 -9.71 -7.06 34.66
C GLY A 440 -9.38 -5.57 34.74
N ASP A 441 -9.27 -5.09 35.96
CA ASP A 441 -9.08 -3.70 36.32
C ASP A 441 -7.61 -3.30 36.57
N GLU A 442 -6.71 -4.28 36.64
CA GLU A 442 -5.29 -4.09 36.89
C GLU A 442 -4.40 -4.77 35.82
N LEU A 443 -3.44 -4.02 35.29
CA LEU A 443 -2.36 -4.56 34.46
C LEU A 443 -1.02 -4.46 35.21
N VAL A 444 -0.47 -5.61 35.60
CA VAL A 444 0.84 -5.70 36.26
C VAL A 444 1.91 -6.14 35.27
N PHE A 445 2.93 -5.30 35.09
CA PHE A 445 4.15 -5.63 34.36
C PHE A 445 5.23 -6.02 35.36
N GLU A 446 5.46 -7.32 35.47
CA GLU A 446 6.31 -7.94 36.50
C GLU A 446 7.80 -7.61 36.34
N ALA A 447 8.53 -7.64 37.45
CA ALA A 447 9.94 -7.32 37.52
C ALA A 447 10.77 -8.18 36.54
N GLY A 448 11.58 -7.51 35.70
CA GLY A 448 12.42 -8.18 34.70
C GLY A 448 11.69 -8.72 33.46
N GLY A 449 10.37 -8.53 33.37
CA GLY A 449 9.57 -8.87 32.20
C GLY A 449 9.78 -7.93 31.01
N PHE A 450 9.40 -8.39 29.80
CA PHE A 450 9.37 -7.57 28.58
C PHE A 450 10.71 -6.91 28.20
N LYS A 451 11.79 -7.69 28.25
CA LYS A 451 13.20 -7.21 28.16
C LYS A 451 13.53 -6.37 26.91
N LYS A 452 12.85 -6.61 25.78
CA LYS A 452 13.10 -5.89 24.51
C LYS A 452 11.94 -5.00 24.06
N LEU A 453 10.87 -4.89 24.85
CA LEU A 453 9.68 -4.15 24.44
C LEU A 453 10.01 -2.66 24.29
N LYS A 454 9.72 -2.10 23.12
CA LYS A 454 9.96 -0.68 22.78
C LYS A 454 8.67 0.11 22.65
N ILE A 455 7.61 -0.53 22.18
CA ILE A 455 6.33 0.13 21.89
C ILE A 455 5.21 -0.62 22.59
N LEU A 456 4.49 0.07 23.46
CA LEU A 456 3.32 -0.42 24.16
C LEU A 456 2.10 0.44 23.85
N HIS A 457 1.03 -0.20 23.42
CA HIS A 457 -0.25 0.45 23.19
C HIS A 457 -1.33 -0.23 24.02
N ILE A 458 -1.95 0.53 24.94
CA ILE A 458 -3.08 0.10 25.76
C ILE A 458 -4.28 0.95 25.36
N LYS A 459 -5.31 0.33 24.81
CA LYS A 459 -6.43 1.05 24.18
C LYS A 459 -7.78 0.43 24.56
N GLN A 460 -8.77 1.29 24.77
CA GLN A 460 -10.19 0.91 24.95
C GLN A 460 -10.42 -0.11 26.07
N PHE A 461 -9.69 0.02 27.19
CA PHE A 461 -9.97 -0.80 28.37
C PHE A 461 -11.06 -0.14 29.21
N GLU A 462 -12.25 -0.73 29.24
CA GLU A 462 -13.41 -0.14 29.93
C GLU A 462 -13.31 -0.22 31.46
N GLN A 463 -12.64 -1.24 31.99
CA GLN A 463 -12.56 -1.51 33.43
C GLN A 463 -11.19 -1.22 34.05
N LEU A 464 -10.19 -0.88 33.23
CA LEU A 464 -8.82 -0.67 33.69
C LEU A 464 -8.73 0.58 34.57
N ASN A 465 -8.39 0.36 35.84
CA ASN A 465 -8.21 1.38 36.86
C ASN A 465 -6.72 1.58 37.20
N THR A 466 -5.92 0.52 37.11
CA THR A 466 -4.53 0.53 37.58
C THR A 466 -3.59 -0.10 36.56
N VAL A 467 -2.44 0.54 36.35
CA VAL A 467 -1.29 -0.05 35.64
C VAL A 467 -0.10 -0.01 36.57
N VAL A 468 0.54 -1.16 36.79
CA VAL A 468 1.70 -1.32 37.67
C VAL A 468 2.92 -1.72 36.85
N VAL A 469 4.01 -0.97 37.02
CA VAL A 469 5.32 -1.25 36.44
C VAL A 469 6.29 -1.56 37.58
N GLU A 470 6.59 -2.83 37.75
CA GLU A 470 7.54 -3.29 38.76
C GLU A 470 8.98 -2.92 38.38
N GLN A 471 9.88 -2.99 39.37
CA GLN A 471 11.28 -2.61 39.16
C GLN A 471 11.93 -3.46 38.06
N GLY A 472 12.49 -2.79 37.05
CA GLY A 472 13.18 -3.46 35.94
C GLY A 472 12.26 -4.06 34.87
N ALA A 473 10.95 -3.87 34.95
CA ALA A 473 10.03 -4.21 33.88
C ALA A 473 10.21 -3.28 32.67
N MET A 474 10.11 -3.84 31.45
CA MET A 474 10.18 -3.09 30.18
C MET A 474 11.35 -2.09 30.06
N PRO A 475 12.61 -2.51 30.30
CA PRO A 475 13.75 -1.59 30.43
C PRO A 475 14.09 -0.82 29.15
N MET A 476 13.58 -1.25 27.99
CA MET A 476 13.82 -0.63 26.68
C MET A 476 12.60 0.13 26.13
N LEU A 477 11.56 0.36 26.96
CA LEU A 477 10.33 0.99 26.48
C LEU A 477 10.60 2.43 26.05
N GLN A 478 10.29 2.76 24.79
CA GLN A 478 10.49 4.08 24.20
C GLN A 478 9.17 4.83 24.04
N LYS A 479 8.08 4.09 23.82
CA LYS A 479 6.77 4.66 23.52
C LYS A 479 5.67 3.94 24.28
N LEU A 480 4.91 4.72 25.06
CA LEU A 480 3.66 4.31 25.66
C LEU A 480 2.50 5.09 25.04
N SER A 481 1.44 4.40 24.64
CA SER A 481 0.20 5.04 24.23
C SER A 481 -0.99 4.51 25.01
N LEU A 482 -1.75 5.44 25.61
CA LEU A 482 -2.99 5.17 26.31
C LEU A 482 -4.14 5.82 25.53
N TRP A 483 -5.17 5.05 25.20
CA TRP A 483 -6.32 5.58 24.47
C TRP A 483 -7.62 5.06 25.06
N LYS A 484 -8.53 5.96 25.47
CA LYS A 484 -9.90 5.61 25.87
C LYS A 484 -9.96 4.62 27.04
N CYS A 485 -9.08 4.79 28.02
CA CYS A 485 -9.08 4.04 29.27
C CYS A 485 -9.77 4.88 30.35
N MET A 486 -11.11 4.89 30.33
CA MET A 486 -11.91 5.92 31.00
C MET A 486 -11.96 5.83 32.54
N LYS A 487 -11.45 4.76 33.13
CA LYS A 487 -11.34 4.61 34.59
C LYS A 487 -9.91 4.68 35.12
N LEU A 488 -8.93 4.83 34.21
CA LEU A 488 -7.54 4.99 34.58
C LEU A 488 -7.31 6.46 34.94
N GLU A 489 -7.58 6.80 36.20
CA GLU A 489 -7.48 8.16 36.73
C GLU A 489 -6.08 8.50 37.27
N MET A 490 -5.28 7.47 37.59
CA MET A 490 -3.91 7.60 38.11
C MET A 490 -2.88 7.33 37.02
N LEU A 491 -1.71 7.98 37.12
CA LEU A 491 -0.55 7.62 36.31
C LEU A 491 -0.13 6.16 36.61
N PRO A 492 0.43 5.42 35.62
CA PRO A 492 0.95 4.09 35.88
C PRO A 492 1.95 4.10 37.03
N LEU A 493 1.72 3.25 38.03
CA LEU A 493 2.60 3.13 39.19
C LEU A 493 3.96 2.61 38.74
N GLY A 494 5.03 3.34 39.02
CA GLY A 494 6.38 2.99 38.53
C GLY A 494 6.72 3.52 37.13
N ILE A 495 5.91 4.41 36.55
CA ILE A 495 6.25 5.07 35.27
C ILE A 495 7.58 5.84 35.33
N ASP A 496 7.93 6.37 36.50
CA ASP A 496 9.21 7.03 36.81
C ASP A 496 10.42 6.11 36.64
N LYS A 497 10.21 4.79 36.71
CA LYS A 497 11.26 3.76 36.54
C LYS A 497 11.55 3.48 35.07
N LEU A 498 10.72 3.94 34.13
CA LEU A 498 10.87 3.71 32.69
C LEU A 498 11.86 4.71 32.08
N THR A 499 13.13 4.62 32.48
CA THR A 499 14.17 5.62 32.13
C THR A 499 14.44 5.84 30.64
N GLN A 500 14.02 4.92 29.75
CA GLN A 500 14.23 5.00 28.30
C GLN A 500 13.01 5.53 27.54
N ILE A 501 11.92 5.86 28.23
CA ILE A 501 10.70 6.32 27.57
C ILE A 501 10.88 7.73 27.02
N GLU A 502 10.56 7.89 25.73
CA GLU A 502 10.68 9.16 25.03
C GLU A 502 9.31 9.77 24.73
N GLU A 503 8.31 8.93 24.49
CA GLU A 503 6.96 9.33 24.06
C GLU A 503 5.85 8.74 24.94
N LEU A 504 5.03 9.62 25.51
CA LEU A 504 3.74 9.30 26.11
C LEU A 504 2.61 9.94 25.28
N LEU A 505 1.82 9.11 24.61
CA LEU A 505 0.69 9.56 23.81
C LEU A 505 -0.64 9.22 24.48
N LEU A 506 -1.49 10.22 24.66
CA LEU A 506 -2.76 10.10 25.34
C LEU A 506 -3.87 10.50 24.39
N SER A 507 -4.93 9.71 24.32
CA SER A 507 -6.09 10.04 23.49
C SER A 507 -7.38 9.70 24.22
N ASP A 508 -8.32 10.63 24.30
CA ASP A 508 -9.58 10.46 25.03
C ASP A 508 -9.38 9.85 26.43
N MET A 509 -8.49 10.43 27.23
CA MET A 509 -8.22 9.98 28.60
C MET A 509 -9.05 10.79 29.61
N PRO A 510 -9.32 10.26 30.82
CA PRO A 510 -10.01 11.00 31.88
C PRO A 510 -9.32 12.32 32.21
N VAL A 511 -10.11 13.33 32.58
CA VAL A 511 -9.60 14.66 32.95
C VAL A 511 -8.73 14.57 34.21
N GLU A 512 -9.08 13.67 35.12
CA GLU A 512 -8.33 13.36 36.34
C GLU A 512 -6.92 12.88 35.99
N PHE A 513 -6.78 12.02 34.98
CA PHE A 513 -5.48 11.53 34.51
C PHE A 513 -4.66 12.65 33.86
N THR A 514 -5.28 13.45 32.99
CA THR A 514 -4.56 14.50 32.25
C THR A 514 -4.16 15.67 33.15
N ASN A 515 -4.95 16.00 34.18
CA ASN A 515 -4.61 17.01 35.19
C ASN A 515 -3.34 16.65 35.97
N ARG A 516 -3.10 15.36 36.24
CA ARG A 516 -1.89 14.88 36.94
C ARG A 516 -0.60 15.09 36.16
N LEU A 517 -0.70 15.33 34.85
CA LEU A 517 0.45 15.60 33.98
C LEU A 517 0.82 17.08 33.92
N GLN A 518 -0.01 17.98 34.46
CA GLN A 518 0.28 19.40 34.47
C GLN A 518 1.49 19.69 35.36
N GLN A 519 2.36 20.61 34.95
CA GLN A 519 3.59 20.97 35.70
C GLN A 519 3.35 21.39 37.16
N THR A 520 2.14 21.84 37.49
CA THR A 520 1.74 22.26 38.84
C THR A 520 1.28 21.12 39.75
N HIS A 521 1.07 19.92 39.21
CA HIS A 521 0.57 18.77 39.97
C HIS A 521 1.73 17.99 40.61
N GLU A 522 1.53 17.43 41.80
CA GLU A 522 2.56 16.68 42.54
C GLU A 522 3.09 15.46 41.77
N ASP A 523 2.19 14.75 41.07
CA ASP A 523 2.52 13.59 40.23
C ASP A 523 3.36 13.93 38.98
N HIS A 524 3.52 15.20 38.60
CA HIS A 524 4.26 15.57 37.40
C HIS A 524 5.73 15.12 37.45
N GLU A 525 6.33 15.09 38.63
CA GLU A 525 7.72 14.60 38.81
C GLU A 525 7.89 13.15 38.33
N MET A 526 6.83 12.33 38.36
CA MET A 526 6.88 10.95 37.86
C MET A 526 7.10 10.86 36.35
N VAL A 527 6.71 11.89 35.59
CA VAL A 527 6.76 11.91 34.12
C VAL A 527 7.69 12.98 33.55
N ARG A 528 8.37 13.74 34.41
CA ARG A 528 9.28 14.82 34.01
C ARG A 528 10.43 14.37 33.11
N HIS A 529 10.85 13.11 33.26
CA HIS A 529 11.90 12.50 32.44
C HIS A 529 11.45 12.17 31.00
N ILE A 530 10.14 12.21 30.71
CA ILE A 530 9.57 11.87 29.41
C ILE A 530 9.61 13.10 28.49
N ARG A 531 10.32 12.96 27.36
CA ARG A 531 10.59 14.09 26.45
C ARG A 531 9.34 14.62 25.74
N PHE A 532 8.44 13.74 25.31
CA PHE A 532 7.27 14.09 24.51
C PHE A 532 5.99 13.51 25.13
N ILE A 533 5.22 14.38 25.77
CA ILE A 533 3.87 14.06 26.25
C ILE A 533 2.87 14.80 25.36
N LYS A 534 1.97 14.08 24.71
CA LYS A 534 0.90 14.66 23.88
C LYS A 534 -0.45 14.11 24.27
N SER A 535 -1.42 14.99 24.43
CA SER A 535 -2.81 14.65 24.70
C SER A 535 -3.69 15.05 23.53
N PHE A 536 -4.65 14.20 23.18
CA PHE A 536 -5.61 14.44 22.12
C PHE A 536 -7.01 14.16 22.67
N VAL A 537 -7.92 15.13 22.57
CA VAL A 537 -9.33 14.95 22.93
C VAL A 537 -10.17 15.05 21.67
N LEU A 538 -11.00 14.05 21.41
CA LEU A 538 -11.94 14.07 20.30
C LEU A 538 -13.06 15.09 20.59
N GLN A 539 -13.11 16.17 19.82
CA GLN A 539 -14.22 17.14 19.89
C GLN A 539 -15.46 16.63 19.15
N ALA A 540 -16.63 17.17 19.50
CA ALA A 540 -17.94 16.75 18.99
C ALA A 540 -18.11 16.92 17.45
N ASP A 541 -17.29 17.75 16.81
CA ASP A 541 -17.23 17.94 15.36
C ASP A 541 -16.34 16.89 14.63
N GLY A 542 -15.67 16.05 15.41
CA GLY A 542 -14.70 15.06 14.96
C GLY A 542 -13.26 15.57 14.94
N CYS A 543 -12.97 16.84 15.16
CA CYS A 543 -11.59 17.32 15.19
C CYS A 543 -10.89 16.92 16.50
N TRP A 544 -9.57 16.69 16.45
CA TRP A 544 -8.73 16.55 17.65
C TRP A 544 -7.74 17.72 17.69
N PRO A 545 -8.08 18.84 18.30
CA PRO A 545 -7.06 19.85 18.54
C PRO A 545 -5.89 19.22 19.29
N LEU A 546 -4.68 19.57 18.88
CA LEU A 546 -3.46 19.24 19.62
C LEU A 546 -3.54 20.07 20.91
N GLU A 547 -3.90 19.45 22.02
CA GLU A 547 -3.63 20.02 23.32
C GLU A 547 -2.22 19.55 23.70
N ASN A 548 -1.25 20.46 23.61
CA ASN A 548 -0.11 20.28 24.49
C ASN A 548 -0.69 20.33 25.91
N PRO A 549 -0.60 19.25 26.72
CA PRO A 549 -0.82 19.46 28.14
C PRO A 549 0.17 20.56 28.57
N PRO A 550 -0.28 21.55 29.37
CA PRO A 550 0.55 22.69 29.73
C PRO A 550 1.85 22.28 30.46
#